data_AF-A0A1F5RI61-F1
#
_entry.id   AF-A0A1F5RI61-F1
#
_cell.length_a   1.000
_cell.length_b   1.000
_cell.length_c   1.000
_cell.angle_alpha   90.00
_cell.angle_beta   90.00
_cell.angle_gamma   90.00
#
_symmetry.space_group_name_H-M   'P 1'
#
loop_
_entity.id
_entity.type
_entity.pdbx_description
1 polymer ?
#
loop_
_entity_poly.entity_id
_entity_poly.type
_entity_poly.pdbx_seq_one_letter_code
_entity_poly.pdbx_strand_id
1 'polypeptide(L)'
;MSQNDRAYILEELSNKIVDNLQDINLFARLLQSDDFPKNEATLLLEQVLRAATLYGSAIIKAAILREFSPDLIASVYEGVLLAFFEDIILTIKRDQYPEVNAIVPSLIRHSSVVPRLLWREYVLSLIDQAKSGSYQGAPAARNILLELPSEIAKEGIQNIDNKYLLFNYQYDFLKQFIGKYIDCALQIQKKMFIDYARMTAKEFYEKYFPDEWEI
;
A
#
# COMPACT_ATOMS: atom_id res chain seq x y z
N MET A 1 22.84 -4.63 -33.33
CA MET A 1 22.08 -3.52 -32.70
C MET A 1 23.03 -2.77 -31.78
N SER A 2 23.12 -1.45 -31.90
CA SER A 2 23.91 -0.68 -30.95
C SER A 2 23.22 -0.61 -29.58
N GLN A 3 23.96 -0.27 -28.54
CA GLN A 3 23.43 -0.11 -27.18
C GLN A 3 22.38 1.02 -27.11
N ASN A 4 22.55 2.05 -27.94
CA ASN A 4 21.62 3.17 -28.06
C ASN A 4 20.32 2.79 -28.78
N ASP A 5 20.40 1.95 -29.83
CA ASP A 5 19.19 1.43 -30.51
C ASP A 5 18.38 0.54 -29.57
N ARG A 6 19.06 -0.20 -28.70
CA ARG A 6 18.44 -1.03 -27.66
C ARG A 6 17.71 -0.14 -26.64
N ALA A 7 18.37 0.90 -26.11
CA ALA A 7 17.76 1.81 -25.15
C ALA A 7 16.52 2.52 -25.72
N TYR A 8 16.60 3.03 -26.95
CA TYR A 8 15.49 3.72 -27.60
C TYR A 8 14.27 2.80 -27.83
N ILE A 9 14.50 1.58 -28.34
CA ILE A 9 13.41 0.61 -28.57
C ILE A 9 12.74 0.21 -27.25
N LEU A 10 13.52 0.06 -26.18
CA LEU A 10 13.00 -0.30 -24.86
C LEU A 10 12.20 0.83 -24.23
N GLU A 11 12.61 2.09 -24.41
CA GLU A 11 11.85 3.26 -23.98
C GLU A 11 10.53 3.39 -24.76
N GLU A 12 10.56 3.23 -26.09
CA GLU A 12 9.36 3.29 -26.92
C GLU A 12 8.37 2.14 -26.60
N LEU A 13 8.88 0.95 -26.31
CA LEU A 13 8.07 -0.19 -25.85
C LEU A 13 7.48 0.07 -24.47
N SER A 14 8.25 0.61 -23.52
CA SER A 14 7.77 0.90 -22.16
C SER A 14 6.64 1.93 -22.17
N ASN A 15 6.74 2.95 -23.02
CA ASN A 15 5.70 3.97 -23.20
C ASN A 15 4.43 3.39 -23.83
N LYS A 16 4.55 2.45 -24.78
CA LYS A 16 3.37 1.78 -25.37
C LYS A 16 2.71 0.79 -24.40
N ILE A 17 3.50 0.13 -23.55
CA ILE A 17 3.01 -0.86 -22.57
C ILE A 17 2.09 -0.21 -21.54
N VAL A 18 2.34 1.05 -21.15
CA VAL A 18 1.50 1.74 -20.15
C VAL A 18 0.15 2.21 -20.71
N ASP A 19 -0.10 2.07 -22.00
CA ASP A 19 -1.39 2.38 -22.63
C ASP A 19 -2.28 1.14 -22.81
N ASN A 20 -1.74 -0.08 -22.62
CA ASN A 20 -2.45 -1.32 -22.93
C ASN A 20 -2.21 -2.43 -21.89
N LEU A 21 -3.29 -2.87 -21.23
CA LEU A 21 -3.25 -3.93 -20.21
C LEU A 21 -2.78 -5.29 -20.72
N GLN A 22 -3.10 -5.63 -21.97
CA GLN A 22 -2.67 -6.91 -22.55
C GLN A 22 -1.15 -6.95 -22.70
N ASP A 23 -0.56 -5.80 -23.04
CA ASP A 23 0.88 -5.68 -23.24
C ASP A 23 1.62 -5.83 -21.90
N ILE A 24 1.05 -5.34 -20.78
CA ILE A 24 1.60 -5.55 -19.43
C ILE A 24 1.66 -7.05 -19.08
N ASN A 25 0.60 -7.81 -19.34
CA ASN A 25 0.58 -9.24 -19.03
C ASN A 25 1.63 -10.01 -19.87
N LEU A 26 1.69 -9.74 -21.17
CA LEU A 26 2.68 -10.36 -22.06
C LEU A 26 4.10 -9.99 -21.64
N PHE A 27 4.33 -8.73 -21.30
CA PHE A 27 5.62 -8.25 -20.84
C PHE A 27 6.03 -8.91 -19.52
N ALA A 28 5.11 -9.01 -18.56
CA ALA A 28 5.35 -9.68 -17.29
C ALA A 28 5.70 -11.16 -17.47
N ARG A 29 5.04 -11.88 -18.39
CA ARG A 29 5.37 -13.28 -18.72
C ARG A 29 6.77 -13.40 -19.32
N LEU A 30 7.13 -12.49 -20.23
CA LEU A 30 8.45 -12.48 -20.86
C LEU A 30 9.56 -12.24 -19.83
N LEU A 31 9.41 -11.19 -19.00
CA LEU A 31 10.45 -10.78 -18.05
C LEU A 31 10.64 -11.77 -16.89
N GLN A 32 9.62 -12.57 -16.60
CA GLN A 32 9.66 -13.59 -15.55
C GLN A 32 9.93 -14.99 -16.10
N SER A 33 10.24 -15.12 -17.40
CA SER A 33 10.70 -16.37 -18.00
C SER A 33 12.09 -16.74 -17.48
N ASP A 34 12.32 -18.04 -17.22
CA ASP A 34 13.62 -18.56 -16.78
C ASP A 34 14.74 -18.29 -17.80
N ASP A 35 14.39 -18.16 -19.09
CA ASP A 35 15.32 -17.88 -20.17
C ASP A 35 15.68 -16.39 -20.31
N PHE A 36 14.99 -15.50 -19.57
CA PHE A 36 15.21 -14.05 -19.69
C PHE A 36 16.26 -13.57 -18.67
N PRO A 37 17.29 -12.80 -19.10
CA PRO A 37 18.32 -12.32 -18.17
C PRO A 37 17.74 -11.42 -17.08
N LYS A 38 17.93 -11.80 -15.80
CA LYS A 38 17.38 -11.08 -14.65
C LYS A 38 17.75 -9.59 -14.61
N ASN A 39 19.01 -9.25 -14.91
CA ASN A 39 19.47 -7.86 -14.92
C ASN A 39 18.74 -7.04 -15.99
N GLU A 40 18.47 -7.63 -17.16
CA GLU A 40 17.69 -6.96 -18.22
C GLU A 40 16.22 -6.85 -17.79
N ALA A 41 15.64 -7.86 -17.16
CA ALA A 41 14.28 -7.81 -16.63
C ALA A 41 14.09 -6.68 -15.60
N THR A 42 15.04 -6.53 -14.67
CA THR A 42 15.02 -5.44 -13.69
C THR A 42 15.06 -4.07 -14.35
N LEU A 43 15.97 -3.86 -15.31
CA LEU A 43 16.08 -2.59 -16.04
C LEU A 43 14.80 -2.26 -16.82
N LEU A 44 14.20 -3.26 -17.45
CA LEU A 44 12.97 -3.10 -18.20
C LEU A 44 11.77 -2.80 -17.31
N LEU A 45 11.65 -3.51 -16.19
CA LEU A 45 10.62 -3.22 -15.21
C LEU A 45 10.81 -1.81 -14.63
N GLU A 46 12.04 -1.37 -14.39
CA GLU A 46 12.31 -0.01 -13.93
C GLU A 46 11.74 1.04 -14.90
N GLN A 47 11.92 0.86 -16.21
CA GLN A 47 11.36 1.77 -17.22
C GLN A 47 9.83 1.75 -17.22
N VAL A 48 9.22 0.57 -17.11
CA VAL A 48 7.76 0.44 -17.01
C VAL A 48 7.21 1.11 -15.74
N LEU A 49 7.88 0.94 -14.60
CA LEU A 49 7.48 1.61 -13.36
C LEU A 49 7.60 3.13 -13.49
N ARG A 50 8.68 3.64 -14.08
CA ARG A 50 8.84 5.08 -14.34
C ARG A 50 7.72 5.63 -15.23
N ALA A 51 7.44 4.95 -16.34
CA ALA A 51 6.37 5.34 -17.27
C ALA A 51 4.99 5.28 -16.60
N ALA A 52 4.73 4.24 -15.80
CA ALA A 52 3.46 4.08 -15.08
C ALA A 52 3.28 5.14 -14.00
N THR A 53 4.35 5.51 -13.28
CA THR A 53 4.31 6.61 -12.31
C THR A 53 3.99 7.94 -12.98
N LEU A 54 4.64 8.25 -14.10
CA LEU A 54 4.49 9.55 -14.79
C LEU A 54 3.18 9.68 -15.56
N TYR A 55 2.73 8.61 -16.22
CA TYR A 55 1.65 8.67 -17.22
C TYR A 55 0.55 7.61 -17.00
N GLY A 56 0.81 6.57 -16.23
CA GLY A 56 -0.09 5.43 -16.08
C GLY A 56 -1.30 5.70 -15.20
N SER A 57 -2.46 5.20 -15.61
CA SER A 57 -3.68 5.21 -14.77
C SER A 57 -3.58 4.25 -13.58
N ALA A 58 -4.47 4.39 -12.59
CA ALA A 58 -4.56 3.44 -11.47
C ALA A 58 -4.76 1.98 -11.92
N ILE A 59 -5.43 1.76 -13.06
CA ILE A 59 -5.66 0.43 -13.63
C ILE A 59 -4.33 -0.18 -14.13
N ILE A 60 -3.47 0.64 -14.74
CA ILE A 60 -2.14 0.22 -15.22
C ILE A 60 -1.23 -0.14 -14.04
N LYS A 61 -1.22 0.69 -13.00
CA LYS A 61 -0.49 0.42 -11.76
C LYS A 61 -0.97 -0.87 -11.08
N ALA A 62 -2.29 -1.08 -11.06
CA ALA A 62 -2.90 -2.32 -10.55
C ALA A 62 -2.52 -3.53 -11.40
N ALA A 63 -2.46 -3.41 -12.73
CA ALA A 63 -1.99 -4.48 -13.61
C ALA A 63 -0.54 -4.83 -13.33
N ILE A 64 0.34 -3.83 -13.19
CA ILE A 64 1.75 -4.08 -12.84
C ILE A 64 1.87 -4.87 -11.53
N LEU A 65 1.20 -4.44 -10.46
CA LEU A 65 1.22 -5.16 -9.17
C LEU A 65 0.60 -6.57 -9.27
N ARG A 66 -0.31 -6.80 -10.21
CA ARG A 66 -0.92 -8.12 -10.38
C ARG A 66 -0.04 -9.08 -11.17
N GLU A 67 0.61 -8.59 -12.21
CA GLU A 67 1.32 -9.42 -13.17
C GLU A 67 2.79 -9.64 -12.77
N PHE A 68 3.43 -8.67 -12.11
CA PHE A 68 4.82 -8.80 -11.67
C PHE A 68 4.94 -9.38 -10.26
N SER A 69 5.88 -10.31 -10.08
CA SER A 69 6.20 -10.89 -8.78
C SER A 69 6.82 -9.86 -7.82
N PRO A 70 6.56 -9.97 -6.51
CA PRO A 70 7.16 -9.10 -5.51
C PRO A 70 8.70 -9.07 -5.57
N ASP A 71 9.32 -10.23 -5.83
CA ASP A 71 10.79 -10.35 -5.93
C ASP A 71 11.36 -9.53 -7.08
N LEU A 72 10.69 -9.54 -8.24
CA LEU A 72 11.15 -8.76 -9.39
C LEU A 72 10.94 -7.26 -9.16
N ILE A 73 9.80 -6.84 -8.57
CA ILE A 73 9.59 -5.43 -8.19
C ILE A 73 10.65 -5.00 -7.16
N ALA A 74 10.92 -5.82 -6.14
CA ALA A 74 11.92 -5.51 -5.11
C ALA A 74 13.36 -5.39 -5.65
N SER A 75 13.65 -5.95 -6.84
CA SER A 75 14.96 -5.82 -7.49
C SER A 75 15.20 -4.44 -8.13
N VAL A 76 14.15 -3.65 -8.34
CA VAL A 76 14.24 -2.33 -8.99
C VAL A 76 14.91 -1.31 -8.06
N TYR A 77 15.59 -0.33 -8.66
CA TYR A 77 16.18 0.79 -7.93
C TYR A 77 15.19 1.45 -6.96
N GLU A 78 15.60 1.61 -5.69
CA GLU A 78 14.76 2.08 -4.59
C GLU A 78 14.09 3.43 -4.87
N GLY A 79 14.78 4.37 -5.55
CA GLY A 79 14.20 5.67 -5.88
C GLY A 79 13.02 5.59 -6.87
N VAL A 80 12.98 4.58 -7.75
CA VAL A 80 11.81 4.35 -8.62
C VAL A 80 10.68 3.73 -7.84
N LEU A 81 10.98 2.75 -6.97
CA LEU A 81 9.98 2.17 -6.07
C LEU A 81 9.34 3.22 -5.17
N LEU A 82 10.15 4.14 -4.63
CA LEU A 82 9.68 5.24 -3.80
C LEU A 82 8.65 6.09 -4.55
N ALA A 83 8.99 6.58 -5.73
CA ALA A 83 8.08 7.39 -6.54
C ALA A 83 6.81 6.64 -6.96
N PHE A 84 6.93 5.35 -7.31
CA PHE A 84 5.80 4.51 -7.70
C PHE A 84 4.81 4.27 -6.54
N PHE A 85 5.33 3.89 -5.37
CA PHE A 85 4.48 3.66 -4.20
C PHE A 85 3.95 4.95 -3.57
N GLU A 86 4.68 6.06 -3.66
CA GLU A 86 4.19 7.37 -3.24
C GLU A 86 2.97 7.78 -4.06
N ASP A 87 3.00 7.62 -5.39
CA ASP A 87 1.85 7.89 -6.24
C ASP A 87 0.65 6.97 -5.93
N ILE A 88 0.90 5.68 -5.70
CA ILE A 88 -0.16 4.74 -5.27
C ILE A 88 -0.79 5.19 -3.94
N ILE A 89 0.02 5.58 -2.97
CA ILE A 89 -0.46 6.08 -1.68
C ILE A 89 -1.31 7.34 -1.88
N LEU A 90 -0.90 8.24 -2.77
CA LEU A 90 -1.70 9.42 -3.13
C LEU A 90 -3.03 9.03 -3.78
N THR A 91 -3.07 8.03 -4.66
CA THR A 91 -4.32 7.47 -5.21
C THR A 91 -5.24 6.95 -4.09
N ILE A 92 -4.70 6.21 -3.12
CA ILE A 92 -5.48 5.73 -1.98
C ILE A 92 -6.03 6.91 -1.16
N LYS A 93 -5.19 7.90 -0.83
CA LYS A 93 -5.60 9.08 -0.06
C LYS A 93 -6.69 9.90 -0.75
N ARG A 94 -6.74 9.92 -2.08
CA ARG A 94 -7.79 10.61 -2.85
C ARG A 94 -9.13 9.87 -2.83
N ASP A 95 -9.12 8.56 -2.50
CA ASP A 95 -10.29 7.67 -2.38
C ASP A 95 -11.29 7.79 -3.56
N GLN A 96 -10.77 7.92 -4.79
CA GLN A 96 -11.61 7.86 -5.97
C GLN A 96 -12.01 6.41 -6.24
N TYR A 97 -13.30 6.09 -6.06
CA TYR A 97 -13.78 4.71 -6.06
C TYR A 97 -13.28 3.86 -7.25
N PRO A 98 -13.35 4.29 -8.52
CA PRO A 98 -12.83 3.48 -9.63
C PRO A 98 -11.35 3.12 -9.48
N GLU A 99 -10.54 4.06 -9.00
CA GLU A 99 -9.09 3.90 -8.84
C GLU A 99 -8.75 2.98 -7.67
N VAL A 100 -9.33 3.23 -6.49
CA VAL A 100 -9.05 2.46 -5.28
C VAL A 100 -9.55 1.02 -5.36
N ASN A 101 -10.69 0.80 -6.05
CA ASN A 101 -11.21 -0.54 -6.29
C ASN A 101 -10.29 -1.37 -7.21
N ALA A 102 -9.49 -0.73 -8.07
CA ALA A 102 -8.49 -1.42 -8.88
C ALA A 102 -7.18 -1.63 -8.13
N ILE A 103 -6.63 -0.58 -7.52
CA ILE A 103 -5.25 -0.60 -6.99
C ILE A 103 -5.13 -1.34 -5.67
N VAL A 104 -6.07 -1.16 -4.73
CA VAL A 104 -5.93 -1.68 -3.37
C VAL A 104 -5.93 -3.21 -3.33
N PRO A 105 -6.83 -3.93 -4.02
CA PRO A 105 -6.74 -5.39 -4.07
C PRO A 105 -5.42 -5.93 -4.61
N SER A 106 -4.75 -5.17 -5.49
CA SER A 106 -3.50 -5.58 -6.12
C SER A 106 -2.29 -5.46 -5.16
N LEU A 107 -2.43 -4.76 -4.03
CA LEU A 107 -1.35 -4.53 -3.07
C LEU A 107 -1.11 -5.68 -2.08
N ILE A 108 -2.04 -6.63 -1.98
CA ILE A 108 -1.99 -7.73 -0.98
C ILE A 108 -0.64 -8.45 -0.96
N ARG A 109 -0.06 -8.72 -2.14
CA ARG A 109 1.20 -9.47 -2.25
C ARG A 109 2.45 -8.59 -2.19
N HIS A 110 2.31 -7.27 -2.18
CA HIS A 110 3.40 -6.31 -2.41
C HIS A 110 3.71 -5.42 -1.21
N SER A 111 3.04 -5.65 -0.07
CA SER A 111 3.24 -4.86 1.15
C SER A 111 4.72 -4.85 1.59
N SER A 112 5.44 -5.97 1.46
CA SER A 112 6.86 -6.07 1.81
C SER A 112 7.81 -5.33 0.86
N VAL A 113 7.33 -4.94 -0.34
CA VAL A 113 8.12 -4.24 -1.35
C VAL A 113 7.99 -2.73 -1.23
N VAL A 114 7.00 -2.25 -0.45
CA VAL A 114 6.84 -0.83 -0.15
C VAL A 114 8.12 -0.32 0.53
N PRO A 115 8.75 0.75 0.01
CA PRO A 115 9.94 1.32 0.64
C PRO A 115 9.69 1.73 2.08
N ARG A 116 10.67 1.48 2.95
CA ARG A 116 10.55 1.69 4.39
C ARG A 116 10.15 3.12 4.77
N LEU A 117 10.62 4.11 4.01
CA LEU A 117 10.26 5.52 4.19
C LEU A 117 8.76 5.79 4.08
N LEU A 118 8.01 4.92 3.38
CA LEU A 118 6.58 5.07 3.15
C LEU A 118 5.71 4.21 4.06
N TRP A 119 6.28 3.31 4.88
CA TRP A 119 5.49 2.35 5.68
C TRP A 119 4.44 3.01 6.55
N ARG A 120 4.78 4.10 7.25
CA ARG A 120 3.83 4.86 8.07
C ARG A 120 2.66 5.36 7.23
N GLU A 121 2.95 6.07 6.15
CA GLU A 121 1.90 6.65 5.30
C GLU A 121 1.06 5.57 4.61
N TYR A 122 1.71 4.48 4.21
CA TYR A 122 1.06 3.33 3.60
C TYR A 122 0.02 2.74 4.55
N VAL A 123 0.40 2.42 5.79
CA VAL A 123 -0.52 1.83 6.77
C VAL A 123 -1.65 2.80 7.13
N LEU A 124 -1.35 4.07 7.37
CA LEU A 124 -2.40 5.06 7.67
C LEU A 124 -3.40 5.21 6.50
N SER A 125 -2.90 5.24 5.26
CA SER A 125 -3.76 5.32 4.07
C SER A 125 -4.64 4.07 3.93
N LEU A 126 -4.12 2.88 4.25
CA LEU A 126 -4.92 1.65 4.28
C LEU A 126 -5.99 1.68 5.39
N ILE A 127 -5.67 2.21 6.58
CA ILE A 127 -6.66 2.35 7.66
C ILE A 127 -7.78 3.29 7.23
N ASP A 128 -7.45 4.41 6.60
CA ASP A 128 -8.47 5.34 6.09
C ASP A 128 -9.29 4.70 4.95
N GLN A 129 -8.65 4.00 4.03
CA GLN A 129 -9.34 3.25 2.97
C GLN A 129 -10.28 2.18 3.53
N ALA A 130 -9.89 1.48 4.59
CA ALA A 130 -10.69 0.44 5.22
C ALA A 130 -12.02 0.98 5.80
N LYS A 131 -12.12 2.28 6.06
CA LYS A 131 -13.35 2.98 6.50
C LYS A 131 -14.25 3.38 5.35
N SER A 132 -13.73 3.45 4.12
CA SER A 132 -14.46 3.99 2.98
C SER A 132 -15.60 3.08 2.51
N GLY A 133 -16.47 3.64 1.66
CA GLY A 133 -17.58 2.92 1.03
C GLY A 133 -17.20 2.18 -0.25
N SER A 134 -15.90 2.13 -0.60
CA SER A 134 -15.45 1.47 -1.83
C SER A 134 -15.67 -0.06 -1.76
N TYR A 135 -16.34 -0.62 -2.78
CA TYR A 135 -16.85 -1.99 -2.75
C TYR A 135 -15.75 -3.07 -2.80
N GLN A 136 -14.61 -2.78 -3.43
CA GLN A 136 -13.43 -3.65 -3.49
C GLN A 136 -12.27 -3.09 -2.68
N GLY A 137 -12.08 -1.76 -2.71
CA GLY A 137 -10.97 -1.10 -2.04
C GLY A 137 -10.99 -1.27 -0.52
N ALA A 138 -12.11 -0.96 0.13
CA ALA A 138 -12.22 -1.02 1.59
C ALA A 138 -12.09 -2.46 2.13
N PRO A 139 -12.77 -3.48 1.57
CA PRO A 139 -12.54 -4.87 1.99
C PRO A 139 -11.10 -5.33 1.79
N ALA A 140 -10.47 -4.98 0.66
CA ALA A 140 -9.07 -5.34 0.42
C ALA A 140 -8.14 -4.66 1.42
N ALA A 141 -8.33 -3.37 1.72
CA ALA A 141 -7.53 -2.66 2.71
C ALA A 141 -7.61 -3.31 4.09
N ARG A 142 -8.81 -3.75 4.53
CA ARG A 142 -8.99 -4.50 5.78
C ARG A 142 -8.19 -5.79 5.80
N ASN A 143 -8.24 -6.55 4.71
CA ASN A 143 -7.47 -7.80 4.59
C ASN A 143 -5.97 -7.53 4.62
N ILE A 144 -5.49 -6.54 3.86
CA ILE A 144 -4.08 -6.16 3.84
C ILE A 144 -3.60 -5.80 5.25
N LEU A 145 -4.32 -4.94 5.96
CA LEU A 145 -3.98 -4.54 7.33
C LEU A 145 -3.81 -5.76 8.24
N LEU A 146 -4.68 -6.75 8.10
CA LEU A 146 -4.61 -7.99 8.87
C LEU A 146 -3.52 -8.95 8.40
N GLU A 147 -2.87 -8.74 7.26
CA GLU A 147 -1.81 -9.61 6.70
C GLU A 147 -0.43 -8.94 6.65
N LEU A 148 -0.33 -7.67 7.06
CA LEU A 148 0.93 -6.93 7.07
C LEU A 148 2.06 -7.65 7.84
N PRO A 149 3.30 -7.59 7.33
CA PRO A 149 4.47 -7.89 8.13
C PRO A 149 4.52 -7.02 9.40
N SER A 150 5.00 -7.59 10.51
CA SER A 150 4.94 -6.92 11.83
C SER A 150 5.74 -5.62 11.86
N GLU A 151 6.86 -5.55 11.16
CA GLU A 151 7.70 -4.36 11.02
C GLU A 151 6.98 -3.21 10.31
N ILE A 152 6.12 -3.51 9.32
CA ILE A 152 5.32 -2.52 8.61
C ILE A 152 4.15 -2.08 9.49
N ALA A 153 3.42 -3.05 10.06
CA ALA A 153 2.28 -2.78 10.94
C ALA A 153 2.69 -1.92 12.15
N LYS A 154 3.88 -2.15 12.70
CA LYS A 154 4.47 -1.36 13.79
C LYS A 154 4.50 0.14 13.48
N GLU A 155 4.91 0.53 12.27
CA GLU A 155 4.97 1.94 11.87
C GLU A 155 3.57 2.60 11.88
N GLY A 156 2.51 1.84 11.56
CA GLY A 156 1.14 2.33 11.70
C GLY A 156 0.67 2.39 13.16
N ILE A 157 0.82 1.28 13.88
CA ILE A 157 0.38 1.11 15.27
C ILE A 157 0.96 2.21 16.18
N GLN A 158 2.24 2.53 16.02
CA GLN A 158 2.90 3.52 16.86
C GLN A 158 2.42 4.96 16.62
N ASN A 159 1.68 5.20 15.52
CA ASN A 159 1.12 6.50 15.18
C ASN A 159 -0.37 6.64 15.52
N ILE A 160 -0.98 5.65 16.18
CA ILE A 160 -2.37 5.72 16.64
C ILE A 160 -2.41 6.26 18.08
N ASP A 161 -3.15 7.36 18.27
CA ASP A 161 -3.38 7.98 19.58
C ASP A 161 -4.83 7.80 20.06
N ASN A 162 -5.11 8.25 21.29
CA ASN A 162 -6.44 8.17 21.90
C ASN A 162 -7.52 8.89 21.08
N LYS A 163 -7.17 10.04 20.48
CA LYS A 163 -8.09 10.86 19.68
C LYS A 163 -8.50 10.12 18.42
N TYR A 164 -7.54 9.50 17.74
CA TYR A 164 -7.80 8.67 16.59
C TYR A 164 -8.71 7.49 16.93
N LEU A 165 -8.45 6.80 18.04
CA LEU A 165 -9.29 5.67 18.47
C LEU A 165 -10.73 6.08 18.76
N LEU A 166 -10.92 7.21 19.43
CA LEU A 166 -12.24 7.74 19.75
C LEU A 166 -13.06 8.02 18.47
N PHE A 167 -12.49 8.74 17.51
CA PHE A 167 -13.20 9.05 16.25
C PHE A 167 -13.50 7.83 15.40
N ASN A 168 -12.73 6.75 15.59
CA ASN A 168 -12.85 5.53 14.80
C ASN A 168 -13.41 4.35 15.61
N TYR A 169 -14.08 4.61 16.74
CA TYR A 169 -14.54 3.58 17.68
C TYR A 169 -15.55 2.59 17.06
N GLN A 170 -16.34 3.06 16.10
CA GLN A 170 -17.38 2.29 15.41
C GLN A 170 -16.84 1.24 14.42
N TYR A 171 -15.55 1.26 14.10
CA TYR A 171 -14.97 0.39 13.09
C TYR A 171 -14.29 -0.84 13.70
N ASP A 172 -14.97 -1.98 13.67
CA ASP A 172 -14.47 -3.23 14.25
C ASP A 172 -13.14 -3.72 13.65
N PHE A 173 -12.87 -3.42 12.38
CA PHE A 173 -11.60 -3.78 11.75
C PHE A 173 -10.40 -3.13 12.48
N LEU A 174 -10.58 -1.93 13.05
CA LEU A 174 -9.52 -1.23 13.76
C LEU A 174 -9.18 -1.95 15.07
N LYS A 175 -10.20 -2.47 15.78
CA LYS A 175 -10.01 -3.35 16.95
C LYS A 175 -9.27 -4.63 16.58
N GLN A 176 -9.60 -5.25 15.44
CA GLN A 176 -8.91 -6.45 14.95
C GLN A 176 -7.44 -6.17 14.61
N PHE A 177 -7.18 -5.08 13.88
CA PHE A 177 -5.83 -4.64 13.53
C PHE A 177 -4.98 -4.37 14.78
N ILE A 178 -5.50 -3.55 15.70
CA ILE A 178 -4.82 -3.24 16.97
C ILE A 178 -4.59 -4.51 17.80
N GLY A 179 -5.61 -5.37 17.91
CA GLY A 179 -5.50 -6.62 18.65
C GLY A 179 -4.41 -7.54 18.09
N LYS A 180 -4.31 -7.65 16.76
CA LYS A 180 -3.29 -8.47 16.09
C LYS A 180 -1.87 -7.95 16.33
N TYR A 181 -1.66 -6.63 16.32
CA TYR A 181 -0.32 -6.03 16.41
C TYR A 181 -0.06 -5.29 17.73
N ILE A 182 -0.81 -5.61 18.79
CA ILE A 182 -0.67 -4.95 20.09
C ILE A 182 0.74 -5.04 20.65
N ASP A 183 1.46 -6.13 20.34
CA ASP A 183 2.83 -6.32 20.80
C ASP A 183 3.84 -5.37 20.17
N CYS A 184 3.51 -4.80 19.01
CA CYS A 184 4.32 -3.78 18.32
C CYS A 184 4.15 -2.37 18.93
N ALA A 185 3.12 -2.16 19.76
CA ALA A 185 2.81 -0.88 20.37
C ALA A 185 3.81 -0.47 21.46
N LEU A 186 3.95 0.84 21.67
CA LEU A 186 4.70 1.37 22.81
C LEU A 186 4.00 0.97 24.12
N GLN A 187 4.75 0.84 25.22
CA GLN A 187 4.18 0.43 26.52
C GLN A 187 3.02 1.33 26.97
N ILE A 188 3.14 2.64 26.72
CA ILE A 188 2.07 3.61 27.03
C ILE A 188 0.81 3.39 26.17
N GLN A 189 0.96 2.96 24.92
CA GLN A 189 -0.15 2.66 24.00
C GLN A 189 -0.80 1.32 24.32
N LYS A 190 -0.06 0.31 24.79
CA LYS A 190 -0.62 -1.03 25.09
C LYS A 190 -1.80 -0.95 26.05
N LYS A 191 -1.69 -0.16 27.11
CA LYS A 191 -2.79 0.04 28.07
C LYS A 191 -4.01 0.67 27.40
N MET A 192 -3.79 1.71 26.60
CA MET A 192 -4.84 2.40 25.83
C MET A 192 -5.53 1.45 24.83
N PHE A 193 -4.78 0.62 24.13
CA PHE A 193 -5.33 -0.37 23.20
C PHE A 193 -6.13 -1.48 23.89
N ILE A 194 -5.68 -1.94 25.07
CA ILE A 194 -6.45 -2.88 25.89
C ILE A 194 -7.77 -2.25 26.32
N ASP A 195 -7.74 -1.00 26.76
CA ASP A 195 -8.95 -0.27 27.14
C ASP A 195 -9.90 -0.08 25.95
N TYR A 196 -9.37 0.32 24.79
CA TYR A 196 -10.14 0.47 23.54
C TYR A 196 -10.85 -0.81 23.12
N ALA A 197 -10.24 -1.97 23.36
CA ALA A 197 -10.83 -3.26 23.05
C ALA A 197 -11.92 -3.72 24.03
N ARG A 198 -11.91 -3.22 25.28
CA ARG A 198 -12.74 -3.74 26.38
C ARG A 198 -13.84 -2.80 26.84
N MET A 199 -13.63 -1.50 26.68
CA MET A 199 -14.56 -0.47 27.13
C MET A 199 -15.65 -0.21 26.09
N THR A 200 -16.66 0.57 26.48
CA THR A 200 -17.54 1.26 25.55
C THR A 200 -16.88 2.56 25.07
N ALA A 201 -17.40 3.15 23.98
CA ALA A 201 -16.90 4.44 23.49
C ALA A 201 -17.00 5.54 24.56
N LYS A 202 -18.07 5.53 25.36
CA LYS A 202 -18.31 6.48 26.46
C LYS A 202 -17.27 6.33 27.57
N GLU A 203 -17.05 5.12 28.07
CA GLU A 203 -16.05 4.86 29.13
C GLU A 203 -14.63 5.18 28.65
N PHE A 204 -14.32 4.89 27.38
CA PHE A 204 -13.04 5.26 26.78
C PHE A 204 -12.86 6.78 26.73
N TYR A 205 -13.91 7.52 26.34
CA TYR A 205 -13.92 8.99 26.33
C TYR A 205 -13.67 9.56 27.73
N GLU A 206 -14.47 9.15 28.72
CA GLU A 206 -14.36 9.60 30.12
C GLU A 206 -12.96 9.40 30.70
N LYS A 207 -12.30 8.31 30.35
CA LYS A 207 -10.96 7.98 30.85
C LYS A 207 -9.84 8.78 30.21
N TYR A 208 -9.93 9.03 28.90
CA TYR A 208 -8.83 9.59 28.09
C TYR A 208 -9.00 11.07 27.72
N PHE A 209 -10.19 11.65 27.98
CA PHE A 209 -10.52 13.06 27.74
C PHE A 209 -11.28 13.67 28.95
N PRO A 210 -10.73 13.59 30.18
CA PRO A 210 -11.43 14.05 31.38
C PRO A 210 -11.67 15.56 31.40
N ASP A 211 -10.79 16.34 30.76
CA ASP A 211 -10.84 17.81 30.76
C ASP A 211 -11.79 18.39 29.68
N GLU A 212 -12.34 17.57 28.79
CA GLU A 212 -13.33 18.00 27.79
C GLU A 212 -14.77 18.02 28.34
N TRP A 213 -14.96 17.67 29.62
CA TRP A 213 -16.25 17.71 30.33
C TRP A 213 -16.62 19.10 30.90
N GLU A 214 -15.71 20.09 30.82
CA GLU A 214 -15.93 21.45 31.36
C GLU A 214 -16.42 22.46 30.31
N ILE A 215 -17.47 22.14 29.55
CA ILE A 215 -18.20 23.12 28.71
C ILE A 215 -19.70 23.04 28.97
#